data_AF-A0A7Y1VAY4-F1
#
_entry.id   AF-A0A7Y1VAY4-F1
#
_cell.length_a   1.000
_cell.length_b   1.000
_cell.length_c   1.000
_cell.angle_alpha   90.00
_cell.angle_beta   90.00
_cell.angle_gamma   90.00
#
_symmetry.space_group_name_H-M   'P 1'
#
loop_
_entity.id
_entity.type
_entity.pdbx_description
1 polymer ?
#
loop_
_entity_poly.entity_id
_entity_poly.type
_entity_poly.pdbx_seq_one_letter_code
_entity_poly.pdbx_strand_id
1 'polypeptide(L)'
;AYNKVSDVLALRSAKRRAAASSGDDSSDKIGTYTASNPNSNIQFSLKDRKMRNNPIPIYLCEVGGKIVVNITVNHLGRVTSTAINTAASTSTNECLTDHALEYAEQARFTSDAMKDSQIGTITFFFKGKN
;
A
#
# COMPACT_ATOMS: atom_id res chain seq x y z
N ALA A 1 -16.66 -8.12 -49.54
CA ALA A 1 -17.29 -7.25 -48.52
C ALA A 1 -17.12 -7.93 -47.17
N TYR A 2 -16.19 -7.45 -46.34
CA TYR A 2 -15.83 -8.10 -45.06
C TYR A 2 -16.31 -7.24 -43.89
N ASN A 3 -17.07 -7.89 -43.02
CA ASN A 3 -17.80 -7.31 -41.89
C ASN A 3 -16.84 -6.92 -40.74
N LYS A 4 -17.10 -5.73 -40.20
CA LYS A 4 -16.38 -5.05 -39.11
C LYS A 4 -16.48 -5.84 -37.78
N VAL A 5 -15.53 -6.73 -37.51
CA VAL A 5 -15.36 -7.38 -36.19
C VAL A 5 -14.02 -7.03 -35.51
N SER A 6 -13.10 -6.38 -36.22
CA SER A 6 -11.76 -6.04 -35.69
C SER A 6 -11.75 -4.81 -34.76
N ASP A 7 -12.80 -3.97 -34.78
CA ASP A 7 -12.81 -2.70 -34.04
C ASP A 7 -13.25 -2.86 -32.56
N VAL A 8 -13.84 -4.00 -32.17
CA VAL A 8 -14.35 -4.21 -30.80
C VAL A 8 -13.26 -4.67 -29.83
N LEU A 9 -12.15 -5.25 -30.31
CA LEU A 9 -11.01 -5.60 -29.48
C LEU A 9 -10.14 -4.39 -29.08
N ALA A 10 -10.22 -3.28 -29.81
CA ALA A 10 -9.46 -2.06 -29.52
C ALA A 10 -10.09 -1.14 -28.45
N LEU A 11 -11.33 -1.42 -28.02
CA LEU A 11 -12.05 -0.58 -27.04
C LEU A 11 -12.06 -1.15 -25.60
N ARG A 12 -11.52 -2.35 -25.36
CA ARG A 12 -11.38 -2.90 -24.00
C ARG A 12 -10.05 -2.55 -23.31
N SER A 13 -9.10 -1.94 -24.03
CA SER A 13 -7.80 -1.53 -23.50
C SER A 13 -7.75 -0.07 -23.00
N ALA A 14 -8.75 0.75 -23.31
CA ALA A 14 -8.74 2.20 -23.01
C ALA A 14 -9.57 2.63 -21.78
N LYS A 15 -10.26 1.71 -21.07
CA LYS A 15 -11.12 2.11 -19.93
C LYS A 15 -11.10 1.14 -18.74
N ARG A 16 -9.89 0.78 -18.27
CA ARG A 16 -9.62 0.36 -16.87
C ARG A 16 -8.18 0.74 -16.50
N ARG A 17 -7.94 2.03 -16.37
CA ARG A 17 -6.77 2.58 -15.66
C ARG A 17 -7.22 3.75 -14.80
N ALA A 18 -8.14 3.46 -13.87
CA ALA A 18 -8.31 4.25 -12.66
C ALA A 18 -7.86 3.33 -11.51
N ALA A 19 -7.01 3.85 -10.63
CA ALA A 19 -6.28 3.13 -9.58
C ALA A 19 -5.02 2.34 -10.03
N ALA A 20 -4.13 3.01 -10.75
CA ALA A 20 -2.70 2.79 -10.52
C ALA A 20 -2.13 4.14 -10.10
N SER A 21 -1.73 4.28 -8.84
CA SER A 21 -0.95 5.43 -8.39
C SER A 21 0.43 5.34 -9.07
N SER A 22 0.49 5.81 -10.32
CA SER A 22 1.74 6.12 -11.00
C SER A 22 2.19 7.49 -10.54
N GLY A 23 2.76 7.55 -9.34
CA GLY A 23 3.64 8.63 -8.92
C GLY A 23 5.05 8.31 -9.41
N ASP A 24 5.36 8.70 -10.64
CA ASP A 24 6.73 8.93 -11.06
C ASP A 24 7.09 10.35 -10.67
N ASP A 25 7.86 10.51 -9.59
CA ASP A 25 8.90 11.54 -9.53
C ASP A 25 9.94 11.14 -8.47
N SER A 26 11.19 11.19 -8.90
CA SER A 26 12.36 10.87 -8.08
C SER A 26 12.74 12.09 -7.26
N SER A 27 12.37 12.09 -5.98
CA SER A 27 13.10 12.78 -4.91
C SER A 27 12.66 12.17 -3.57
N ASP A 28 13.61 11.56 -2.86
CA ASP A 28 13.54 11.02 -1.49
C ASP A 28 12.21 10.34 -1.07
N LYS A 29 12.12 9.02 -1.34
CA LYS A 29 10.87 8.24 -1.38
C LYS A 29 10.19 8.03 -0.01
N ILE A 30 9.43 9.02 0.44
CA ILE A 30 8.22 8.85 1.27
C ILE A 30 7.03 8.73 0.33
N GLY A 31 6.53 7.51 0.11
CA GLY A 31 5.40 7.28 -0.79
C GLY A 31 4.07 7.33 -0.04
N THR A 32 3.08 8.03 -0.59
CA THR A 32 1.70 8.03 -0.06
C THR A 32 0.83 7.14 -0.95
N TYR A 33 0.12 6.18 -0.34
CA TYR A 33 -0.82 5.30 -1.03
C TYR A 33 -2.24 5.58 -0.56
N THR A 34 -3.08 6.06 -1.47
CA THR A 34 -4.51 6.24 -1.25
C THR A 34 -5.25 5.03 -1.80
N ALA A 35 -5.56 4.08 -0.92
CA ALA A 35 -6.56 3.07 -1.21
C ALA A 35 -7.94 3.76 -1.34
N SER A 36 -8.87 3.19 -2.11
CA SER A 36 -10.22 3.76 -2.32
C SER A 36 -11.14 3.64 -1.09
N ASN A 37 -10.59 3.91 0.11
CA ASN A 37 -11.32 4.08 1.35
C ASN A 37 -11.11 5.54 1.82
N PRO A 38 -12.13 6.42 1.70
CA PRO A 38 -12.02 7.83 2.10
C PRO A 38 -11.78 8.01 3.62
N ASN A 39 -11.92 6.94 4.39
CA ASN A 39 -11.76 6.93 5.84
C ASN A 39 -10.35 6.59 6.30
N SER A 40 -9.37 6.52 5.39
CA SER A 40 -8.02 6.12 5.79
C SER A 40 -6.94 6.45 4.77
N ASN A 41 -5.72 6.65 5.27
CA ASN A 41 -4.56 6.94 4.45
C ASN A 41 -3.39 6.01 4.82
N ILE A 42 -2.56 5.66 3.84
CA ILE A 42 -1.35 4.87 4.04
C ILE A 42 -0.17 5.66 3.53
N GLN A 43 0.90 5.68 4.31
CA GLN A 43 2.22 6.17 3.89
C GLN A 43 3.25 5.07 4.09
N PHE A 44 4.35 5.12 3.35
CA PHE A 44 5.46 4.22 3.55
C PHE A 44 6.80 4.92 3.33
N SER A 45 7.85 4.39 3.95
CA SER A 45 9.22 4.84 3.76
C SER A 45 10.08 3.66 3.35
N LEU A 46 10.43 3.61 2.06
CA LEU A 46 11.33 2.62 1.46
C LEU A 46 12.12 3.30 0.35
N LYS A 47 13.44 3.34 0.51
CA LYS A 47 14.32 3.92 -0.50
C LYS A 47 14.23 3.17 -1.81
N ASP A 48 13.90 3.89 -2.86
CA ASP A 48 13.86 3.37 -4.22
C ASP A 48 12.88 2.22 -4.50
N ARG A 49 11.86 2.05 -3.66
CA ARG A 49 10.72 1.17 -3.95
C ARG A 49 9.42 1.96 -4.06
N LYS A 50 8.49 1.46 -4.86
CA LYS A 50 7.12 1.98 -4.97
C LYS A 50 6.14 0.91 -4.50
N MET A 51 5.05 1.33 -3.85
CA MET A 51 3.95 0.43 -3.53
C MET A 51 3.23 0.03 -4.83
N ARG A 52 3.14 -1.28 -5.09
CA ARG A 52 2.47 -1.86 -6.26
C ARG A 52 1.02 -2.20 -5.95
N ASN A 53 0.80 -2.88 -4.84
CA ASN A 53 -0.51 -3.30 -4.41
C ASN A 53 -0.54 -3.33 -2.89
N ASN A 54 -1.59 -2.79 -2.32
CA ASN A 54 -1.97 -3.05 -0.94
C ASN A 54 -3.48 -3.27 -0.97
N PRO A 55 -4.01 -4.30 -0.30
CA PRO A 55 -5.46 -4.46 -0.21
C PRO A 55 -6.07 -3.15 0.26
N ILE A 56 -7.21 -2.77 -0.32
CA ILE A 56 -7.95 -1.62 0.18
C ILE A 56 -8.35 -1.97 1.60
N PRO A 57 -7.80 -1.29 2.60
CA PRO A 57 -8.02 -1.72 3.95
C PRO A 57 -9.43 -1.31 4.36
N ILE A 58 -10.20 -2.27 4.83
CA ILE A 58 -11.52 -2.03 5.39
C ILE A 58 -11.31 -1.92 6.88
N TYR A 59 -11.23 -0.68 7.35
CA TYR A 59 -10.94 -0.38 8.75
C TYR A 59 -12.25 -0.36 9.54
N LEU A 60 -12.46 -1.43 10.31
CA LEU A 60 -13.71 -1.68 11.05
C LEU A 60 -13.62 -1.34 12.54
N CYS A 61 -12.50 -0.79 13.01
CA CYS A 61 -12.34 -0.42 14.42
C CYS A 61 -13.21 0.77 14.80
N GLU A 62 -13.73 0.77 16.02
CA GLU A 62 -14.57 1.86 16.55
C GLU A 62 -13.75 3.16 16.70
N VAL A 63 -12.48 3.05 17.07
CA VAL A 63 -11.57 4.18 17.28
C VAL A 63 -10.66 4.44 16.09
N GLY A 64 -10.21 5.69 15.95
CA GLY A 64 -9.19 6.08 14.98
C GLY A 64 -7.79 6.18 15.62
N GLY A 65 -6.76 6.29 14.78
CA GLY A 65 -5.39 6.46 15.26
C GLY A 65 -4.34 6.31 14.17
N LYS A 66 -3.08 6.60 14.52
CA LYS A 66 -1.91 6.34 13.69
C LYS A 66 -1.19 5.11 14.23
N ILE A 67 -1.00 4.09 13.39
CA ILE A 67 -0.16 2.92 13.69
C ILE A 67 1.01 2.90 12.70
N VAL A 68 2.22 2.79 13.22
CA VAL A 68 3.45 2.66 12.41
C VAL A 68 3.97 1.24 12.55
N VAL A 69 4.19 0.59 11.41
CA VAL A 69 4.70 -0.78 11.32
C VAL A 69 6.09 -0.76 10.68
N ASN A 70 7.08 -1.32 11.36
CA ASN A 70 8.38 -1.62 10.78
C ASN A 70 8.23 -2.85 9.89
N ILE A 71 8.81 -2.80 8.69
CA ILE A 71 8.71 -3.87 7.70
C ILE A 71 10.08 -4.26 7.15
N THR A 72 10.22 -5.51 6.74
CA THR A 72 11.35 -5.99 5.93
C THR A 72 10.85 -6.51 4.58
N VAL A 73 11.38 -5.97 3.49
CA VAL A 73 10.96 -6.28 2.11
C VAL A 73 12.07 -6.99 1.35
N ASN A 74 11.78 -8.11 0.71
CA ASN A 74 12.76 -8.85 -0.08
C ASN A 74 12.94 -8.30 -1.52
N HIS A 75 13.90 -8.84 -2.27
CA HIS A 75 14.16 -8.48 -3.67
C HIS A 75 12.94 -8.58 -4.60
N LEU A 76 12.00 -9.48 -4.32
CA LEU A 76 10.74 -9.62 -5.08
C LEU A 76 9.68 -8.56 -4.72
N GLY A 77 9.96 -7.70 -3.74
CA GLY A 77 9.01 -6.68 -3.26
C GLY A 77 7.95 -7.24 -2.33
N ARG A 78 8.17 -8.42 -1.72
CA ARG A 78 7.27 -9.01 -0.72
C ARG A 78 7.72 -8.61 0.68
N VAL A 79 6.78 -8.26 1.54
CA VAL A 79 7.02 -8.10 2.97
C VAL A 79 7.26 -9.49 3.58
N THR A 80 8.31 -9.61 4.39
CA THR A 80 8.79 -10.87 4.98
C THR A 80 8.82 -10.83 6.51
N SER A 81 8.74 -9.64 7.10
CA SER A 81 8.68 -9.43 8.53
C SER A 81 7.97 -8.10 8.81
N THR A 82 7.17 -8.09 9.87
CA THR A 82 6.38 -6.96 10.35
C THR A 82 6.54 -6.84 11.86
N ALA A 83 6.56 -5.60 12.38
CA ALA A 83 6.58 -5.35 13.81
C ALA A 83 5.97 -3.98 14.13
N ILE A 84 5.13 -3.90 15.16
CA ILE A 84 4.57 -2.61 15.61
C ILE A 84 5.69 -1.72 16.16
N ASN A 85 5.76 -0.49 15.67
CA ASN A 85 6.56 0.56 16.24
C ASN A 85 5.71 1.36 17.23
N THR A 86 5.66 0.92 18.48
CA THR A 86 4.85 1.55 19.52
C THR A 86 5.28 2.99 19.79
N ALA A 87 6.59 3.28 19.72
CA ALA A 87 7.15 4.61 19.93
C ALA A 87 6.71 5.63 18.85
N ALA A 88 6.48 5.18 17.61
CA ALA A 88 6.03 6.03 16.51
C ALA A 88 4.51 6.04 16.29
N SER A 89 3.77 5.20 17.03
CA SER A 89 2.32 5.05 16.97
C SER A 89 1.62 5.94 17.99
N THR A 90 0.37 6.33 17.73
CA THR A 90 -0.45 7.14 18.67
C THR A 90 -1.48 6.32 19.42
N SER A 91 -1.56 5.03 19.13
CA SER A 91 -2.51 4.11 19.75
C SER A 91 -1.88 2.73 19.89
N THR A 92 -2.27 2.03 20.94
CA THR A 92 -1.99 0.61 21.19
C THR A 92 -3.28 -0.22 21.18
N ASN A 93 -4.34 0.31 20.58
CA ASN A 93 -5.60 -0.42 20.44
C ASN A 93 -5.39 -1.66 19.57
N GLU A 94 -5.77 -2.82 20.10
CA GLU A 94 -5.54 -4.14 19.50
C GLU A 94 -6.13 -4.25 18.09
N CYS A 95 -7.38 -3.80 17.89
CA CYS A 95 -8.01 -3.80 16.57
C CYS A 95 -7.19 -3.01 15.53
N LEU A 96 -6.66 -1.85 15.91
CA LEU A 96 -5.82 -1.04 15.02
C LEU A 96 -4.49 -1.73 14.72
N THR A 97 -3.83 -2.29 15.74
CA THR A 97 -2.53 -2.93 15.57
C THR A 97 -2.61 -4.21 14.74
N ASP A 98 -3.63 -5.04 14.96
CA ASP A 98 -3.81 -6.31 14.25
C ASP A 98 -4.02 -6.09 12.76
N HIS A 99 -4.94 -5.18 12.42
CA HIS A 99 -5.18 -4.83 11.03
C HIS A 99 -3.96 -4.16 10.39
N ALA A 100 -3.22 -3.30 11.10
CA ALA A 100 -2.00 -2.70 10.57
C ALA A 100 -0.95 -3.76 10.21
N LEU A 101 -0.77 -4.79 11.05
CA LEU A 101 0.14 -5.89 10.78
C LEU A 101 -0.32 -6.71 9.57
N GLU A 102 -1.60 -7.12 9.55
CA GLU A 102 -2.19 -7.90 8.47
C GLU A 102 -2.03 -7.19 7.11
N TYR A 103 -2.37 -5.90 7.04
CA TYR A 103 -2.23 -5.13 5.81
C TYR A 103 -0.76 -4.93 5.43
N ALA A 104 0.14 -4.76 6.39
CA ALA A 104 1.57 -4.65 6.12
C ALA A 104 2.13 -5.93 5.49
N GLU A 105 1.72 -7.12 5.95
CA GLU A 105 2.14 -8.40 5.37
C GLU A 105 1.66 -8.61 3.93
N GLN A 106 0.46 -8.09 3.64
CA GLN A 106 -0.16 -8.19 2.32
C GLN A 106 0.39 -7.13 1.33
N ALA A 107 1.06 -6.08 1.82
CA ALA A 107 1.65 -5.05 0.99
C ALA A 107 2.67 -5.62 -0.01
N ARG A 108 2.65 -5.08 -1.24
CA ARG A 108 3.55 -5.44 -2.32
C ARG A 108 4.23 -4.20 -2.84
N PHE A 109 5.54 -4.27 -2.97
CA PHE A 109 6.40 -3.21 -3.49
C PHE A 109 7.00 -3.62 -4.83
N THR A 110 7.64 -2.66 -5.51
CA THR A 110 8.45 -2.95 -6.70
C THR A 110 9.59 -3.90 -6.34
N SER A 111 9.83 -4.85 -7.23
CA SER A 111 11.01 -5.71 -7.19
C SER A 111 12.27 -4.88 -7.46
N ASP A 112 13.36 -5.25 -6.81
CA ASP A 112 14.69 -4.69 -7.02
C ASP A 112 15.70 -5.80 -6.79
N ALA A 113 16.31 -6.29 -7.87
CA ALA A 113 17.25 -7.41 -7.83
C ALA A 113 18.57 -7.05 -7.14
N MET A 114 18.88 -5.76 -6.96
CA MET A 114 20.08 -5.30 -6.27
C MET A 114 19.88 -5.16 -4.75
N LYS A 115 18.65 -5.37 -4.26
CA LYS A 115 18.29 -5.27 -2.84
C LYS A 115 17.68 -6.58 -2.34
N ASP A 116 18.53 -7.49 -1.87
CA ASP A 116 18.11 -8.78 -1.28
C ASP A 116 17.04 -8.61 -0.21
N SER A 117 17.27 -7.64 0.68
CA SER A 117 16.35 -7.24 1.75
C SER A 117 16.46 -5.75 2.03
N GLN A 118 15.38 -5.12 2.46
CA GLN A 118 15.33 -3.71 2.83
C GLN A 118 14.37 -3.48 3.98
N ILE A 119 14.86 -2.78 5.02
CA ILE A 119 14.05 -2.31 6.14
C ILE A 119 13.36 -1.00 5.75
N GLY A 120 12.12 -0.85 6.18
CA GLY A 120 11.35 0.38 6.02
C GLY A 120 10.18 0.44 6.99
N THR A 121 9.25 1.35 6.72
CA THR A 121 8.03 1.49 7.52
C THR A 121 6.79 1.64 6.64
N ILE A 122 5.65 1.23 7.17
CA ILE A 122 4.32 1.59 6.69
C ILE A 122 3.58 2.29 7.82
N THR A 123 3.01 3.44 7.55
CA THR A 123 2.18 4.21 8.48
C THR A 123 0.73 4.14 8.03
N PHE A 124 -0.12 3.64 8.90
CA PHE A 124 -1.56 3.54 8.71
C PHE A 124 -2.27 4.62 9.53
N PHE A 125 -3.07 5.42 8.85
CA PHE A 125 -3.94 6.43 9.47
C PHE A 125 -5.40 5.94 9.39
N PHE A 126 -5.90 5.47 10.52
CA PHE A 126 -7.27 4.98 10.69
C PHE A 126 -8.16 6.13 11.14
N LYS A 127 -9.28 6.38 10.44
CA LYS A 127 -10.38 7.17 11.01
C LYS A 127 -11.32 6.23 11.74
N GLY A 128 -11.71 6.60 12.96
CA GLY A 128 -12.75 5.88 13.71
C GLY A 128 -14.13 6.08 13.10
N LYS A 129 -15.08 5.27 13.56
CA LYS A 129 -16.50 5.41 13.20
C LYS A 129 -17.11 6.52 14.06
N ASN A 130 -16.97 7.78 13.65
CA ASN A 130 -17.72 8.89 14.22
C ASN A 130 -18.74 9.42 13.22
#